data_AF-A0A7C5EJ53-F1
#
_entry.id   AF-A0A7C5EJ53-F1
#
_cell.length_a   1.000
_cell.length_b   1.000
_cell.length_c   1.000
_cell.angle_alpha   90.00
_cell.angle_beta   90.00
_cell.angle_gamma   90.00
#
_symmetry.space_group_name_H-M   'P 1'
#
loop_
_entity.id
_entity.type
_entity.pdbx_description
1 polymer ?
#
loop_
_entity_poly.entity_id
_entity_poly.type
_entity_poly.pdbx_seq_one_letter_code
_entity_poly.pdbx_strand_id
1 'polypeptide(L)'
;MKHAVVGFLLAFWSSTWVLGQSDGVAKDVERLESSLLEVRELGEIAGRALGKARRSDRDGAWVYAAVRRSLETVKPVTGLAGEDVAPRVRRLTKALRAVIDDGMEAASRLRIRIGELERERGARGGETKGSAASFLIAMLGRTADSVVATAARKAMKAKGGGVYLGMWEAERAWRAHYLEGFRLILQDIAAPENQRILAADAIGQLTLTKNASERTRMIGVCRAVLDSKSPVPPSGVRDAAAFALARLGDRGPLLSRVRPIMKQLQDLAHQESPDANRILGLQLELAALYMGAYEYENATRAYASALGILYQNVTYDRTSVEGRAEIANALYNLACTLARSGRTQKAVTILDQAFAWGLRSFAWCRKDGDLATLRASSRLEPLITAWETGEKKPGQGILPASNYLKLMAAFLPGAKPSK
;
A
#
# COMPACT_ATOMS: atom_id res chain seq x y z
N MET A 1 -25.00 14.80 16.95
CA MET A 1 -24.83 16.05 16.15
C MET A 1 -23.46 16.71 16.33
N LYS A 2 -23.01 17.05 17.55
CA LYS A 2 -21.66 17.65 17.80
C LYS A 2 -20.47 16.84 17.26
N HIS A 3 -20.65 15.52 17.12
CA HIS A 3 -19.63 14.54 16.73
C HIS A 3 -19.57 14.22 15.23
N ALA A 4 -20.65 14.49 14.47
CA ALA A 4 -20.65 14.30 13.01
C ALA A 4 -19.77 15.34 12.29
N VAL A 5 -19.63 16.52 12.91
CA VAL A 5 -18.87 17.67 12.40
C VAL A 5 -17.37 17.41 12.45
N VAL A 6 -16.88 16.78 13.52
CA VAL A 6 -15.44 16.46 13.68
C VAL A 6 -15.02 15.33 12.73
N GLY A 7 -15.85 14.29 12.59
CA GLY A 7 -15.60 13.24 11.61
C GLY A 7 -15.64 13.73 10.16
N PHE A 8 -16.54 14.67 9.84
CA PHE A 8 -16.62 15.30 8.52
C PHE A 8 -15.37 16.15 8.18
N LEU A 9 -14.85 16.93 9.14
CA LEU A 9 -13.64 17.74 8.94
C LEU A 9 -12.38 16.88 8.74
N LEU A 10 -12.34 15.67 9.31
CA LEU A 10 -11.25 14.72 9.07
C LEU A 10 -11.33 14.08 7.66
N ALA A 11 -12.54 13.79 7.15
CA ALA A 11 -12.78 13.24 5.79
C ALA A 11 -12.34 14.23 4.71
N PHE A 12 -12.65 15.49 4.95
CA PHE A 12 -12.27 16.61 4.12
C PHE A 12 -10.74 16.72 3.98
N TRP A 13 -10.02 16.57 5.08
CA TRP A 13 -8.59 16.86 5.16
C TRP A 13 -7.71 15.83 4.44
N SER A 14 -7.98 14.53 4.62
CA SER A 14 -7.22 13.47 3.92
C SER A 14 -7.42 13.54 2.41
N SER A 15 -8.59 14.03 2.01
CA SER A 15 -9.01 14.27 0.64
C SER A 15 -8.26 15.44 -0.01
N THR A 16 -8.04 16.55 0.71
CA THR A 16 -7.32 17.73 0.23
C THR A 16 -5.79 17.62 0.33
N TRP A 17 -5.27 16.86 1.31
CA TRP A 17 -3.83 16.64 1.47
C TRP A 17 -3.24 15.81 0.32
N VAL A 18 -3.96 14.77 -0.12
CA VAL A 18 -3.57 13.95 -1.27
C VAL A 18 -3.56 14.75 -2.59
N LEU A 19 -4.39 15.79 -2.70
CA LEU A 19 -4.45 16.69 -3.86
C LEU A 19 -3.30 17.71 -3.89
N GLY A 20 -2.67 18.01 -2.74
CA GLY A 20 -1.53 18.94 -2.67
C GLY A 20 -0.20 18.37 -3.16
N GLN A 21 -0.16 17.12 -3.64
CA GLN A 21 1.04 16.45 -4.14
C GLN A 21 1.00 16.10 -5.65
N SER A 22 0.00 16.59 -6.38
CA SER A 22 -0.02 16.52 -7.85
C SER A 22 0.46 17.84 -8.45
N ASP A 23 1.32 17.77 -9.47
CA ASP A 23 1.90 18.94 -10.17
C ASP A 23 0.87 19.73 -11.02
N GLY A 24 -0.44 19.59 -10.75
CA GLY A 24 -1.55 20.15 -11.53
C GLY A 24 -2.23 21.34 -10.85
N VAL A 25 -1.48 22.41 -10.57
CA VAL A 25 -1.89 23.52 -9.68
C VAL A 25 -3.25 24.16 -10.01
N ALA A 26 -3.65 24.27 -11.28
CA ALA A 26 -4.88 24.99 -11.64
C ALA A 26 -6.19 24.20 -11.38
N LYS A 27 -6.25 22.92 -11.74
CA LYS A 27 -7.44 22.06 -11.49
C LYS A 27 -7.60 21.69 -10.02
N ASP A 28 -6.49 21.70 -9.28
CA ASP A 28 -6.50 21.42 -7.85
C ASP A 28 -6.99 22.63 -7.04
N VAL A 29 -6.79 23.87 -7.51
CA VAL A 29 -7.31 25.10 -6.86
C VAL A 29 -8.84 25.21 -6.95
N GLU A 30 -9.44 25.04 -8.13
CA GLU A 30 -10.92 25.08 -8.27
C GLU A 30 -11.61 23.97 -7.45
N ARG A 31 -11.00 22.78 -7.40
CA ARG A 31 -11.47 21.68 -6.56
C ARG A 31 -11.29 21.96 -5.07
N LEU A 32 -10.19 22.61 -4.69
CA LEU A 32 -9.97 23.06 -3.31
C LEU A 32 -11.03 24.10 -2.91
N GLU A 33 -11.35 25.05 -3.79
CA GLU A 33 -12.36 26.09 -3.54
C GLU A 33 -13.77 25.52 -3.39
N SER A 34 -14.19 24.60 -4.26
CA SER A 34 -15.49 23.91 -4.14
C SER A 34 -15.59 23.12 -2.84
N SER A 35 -14.50 22.43 -2.48
CA SER A 35 -14.36 21.70 -1.22
C SER A 35 -14.48 22.65 -0.01
N LEU A 36 -13.82 23.82 -0.05
CA LEU A 36 -13.85 24.82 1.02
C LEU A 36 -15.23 25.50 1.18
N LEU A 37 -15.96 25.72 0.10
CA LEU A 37 -17.34 26.23 0.12
C LEU A 37 -18.31 25.24 0.78
N GLU A 38 -18.24 23.97 0.39
CA GLU A 38 -19.07 22.91 0.98
C GLU A 38 -18.79 22.75 2.49
N VAL A 39 -17.51 22.87 2.90
CA VAL A 39 -17.12 22.89 4.31
C VAL A 39 -17.67 24.09 5.06
N ARG A 40 -17.68 25.27 4.46
CA ARG A 40 -18.24 26.47 5.08
C ARG A 40 -19.75 26.30 5.31
N GLU A 41 -20.48 25.84 4.30
CA GLU A 41 -21.92 25.62 4.40
C GLU A 41 -22.28 24.57 5.47
N LEU A 42 -21.54 23.46 5.49
CA LEU A 42 -21.73 22.41 6.50
C LEU A 42 -21.27 22.85 7.89
N GLY A 43 -20.22 23.68 7.98
CA GLY A 43 -19.78 24.35 9.19
C GLY A 43 -20.81 25.34 9.75
N GLU A 44 -21.54 26.05 8.88
CA GLU A 44 -22.64 26.93 9.27
C GLU A 44 -23.87 26.12 9.75
N ILE A 45 -24.19 25.00 9.09
CA ILE A 45 -25.23 24.06 9.54
C ILE A 45 -24.90 23.48 10.92
N ALA A 46 -23.66 23.02 11.10
CA ALA A 46 -23.11 22.55 12.36
C ALA A 46 -23.12 23.65 13.44
N GLY A 47 -22.73 24.87 13.08
CA GLY A 47 -22.71 26.03 13.95
C GLY A 47 -24.11 26.43 14.44
N ARG A 48 -25.13 26.34 13.57
CA ARG A 48 -26.55 26.56 13.94
C ARG A 48 -27.03 25.49 14.94
N ALA A 49 -26.67 24.23 14.73
CA ALA A 49 -27.01 23.15 15.64
C ALA A 49 -26.27 23.25 16.99
N LEU A 50 -24.99 23.63 16.97
CA LEU A 50 -24.16 23.86 18.16
C LEU A 50 -24.61 25.12 18.93
N GLY A 51 -25.06 26.18 18.27
CA GLY A 51 -25.64 27.36 18.90
C GLY A 51 -26.90 27.04 19.71
N LYS A 52 -27.67 26.02 19.31
CA LYS A 52 -28.78 25.49 20.11
C LYS A 52 -28.27 24.74 21.36
N ALA A 53 -27.18 23.97 21.24
CA ALA A 53 -26.59 23.21 22.35
C ALA A 53 -25.66 24.04 23.28
N ARG A 54 -25.19 25.21 22.84
CA ARG A 54 -24.42 26.19 23.62
C ARG A 54 -25.22 26.73 24.81
N ARG A 55 -26.56 26.74 24.70
CA ARG A 55 -27.46 27.23 25.75
C ARG A 55 -27.59 26.29 26.95
N SER A 56 -27.04 25.07 26.90
CA SER A 56 -27.27 24.04 27.92
C SER A 56 -26.01 23.50 28.61
N ASP A 57 -24.79 23.87 28.18
CA ASP A 57 -23.54 23.31 28.73
C ASP A 57 -22.28 24.14 28.35
N ARG A 58 -21.38 24.33 29.33
CA ARG A 58 -20.11 25.09 29.23
C ARG A 58 -19.14 24.45 28.24
N ASP A 59 -19.11 23.12 28.16
CA ASP A 59 -18.23 22.39 27.22
C ASP A 59 -18.72 22.53 25.77
N GLY A 60 -20.04 22.63 25.57
CA GLY A 60 -20.64 22.94 24.28
C GLY A 60 -20.27 24.34 23.75
N ALA A 61 -20.11 25.31 24.63
CA ALA A 61 -19.70 26.67 24.28
C ALA A 61 -18.24 26.73 23.82
N TRP A 62 -17.35 25.96 24.46
CA TRP A 62 -15.93 25.89 24.08
C TRP A 62 -15.75 25.25 22.71
N VAL A 63 -16.40 24.11 22.42
CA VAL A 63 -16.31 23.43 21.11
C VAL A 63 -16.85 24.33 19.99
N TYR A 64 -17.97 25.03 20.24
CA TYR A 64 -18.51 25.99 19.27
C TYR A 64 -17.51 27.13 18.99
N ALA A 65 -16.85 27.66 20.03
CA ALA A 65 -15.84 28.71 19.87
C ALA A 65 -14.58 28.21 19.13
N ALA A 66 -14.15 26.96 19.37
CA ALA A 66 -13.03 26.35 18.65
C ALA A 66 -13.34 26.15 17.16
N VAL A 67 -14.49 25.56 16.83
CA VAL A 67 -14.95 25.35 15.44
C VAL A 67 -15.14 26.70 14.73
N ARG A 68 -15.75 27.68 15.39
CA ARG A 68 -15.97 29.00 14.80
C ARG A 68 -14.66 29.74 14.52
N ARG A 69 -13.71 29.76 15.48
CA ARG A 69 -12.37 30.33 15.25
C ARG A 69 -11.64 29.64 14.09
N SER A 70 -11.81 28.33 13.97
CA SER A 70 -11.25 27.54 12.88
C SER A 70 -11.83 27.95 11.52
N LEU A 71 -13.15 28.13 11.43
CA LEU A 71 -13.82 28.57 10.21
C LEU A 71 -13.46 30.03 9.84
N GLU A 72 -13.29 30.91 10.83
CA GLU A 72 -12.92 32.32 10.62
C GLU A 72 -11.47 32.49 10.11
N THR A 73 -10.60 31.50 10.31
CA THR A 73 -9.21 31.52 9.80
C THR A 73 -9.08 31.03 8.36
N VAL A 74 -10.12 30.39 7.81
CA VAL A 74 -10.15 29.91 6.43
C VAL A 74 -10.81 30.97 5.54
N LYS A 75 -10.01 31.88 4.97
CA LYS A 75 -10.49 32.84 3.96
C LYS A 75 -10.48 32.22 2.55
N PRO A 76 -11.43 32.57 1.66
CA PRO A 76 -11.43 32.12 0.27
C PRO A 76 -10.12 32.51 -0.43
N VAL A 77 -9.62 31.64 -1.31
CA VAL A 77 -8.35 31.82 -2.05
C VAL A 77 -8.64 32.35 -3.46
N THR A 78 -9.56 33.30 -3.60
CA THR A 78 -9.87 33.86 -4.91
C THR A 78 -8.83 34.91 -5.32
N GLY A 79 -8.30 34.81 -6.54
CA GLY A 79 -7.54 35.87 -7.22
C GLY A 79 -6.04 35.98 -6.94
N LEU A 80 -5.33 34.89 -6.66
CA LEU A 80 -3.87 34.94 -6.38
C LEU A 80 -3.01 34.43 -7.54
N ALA A 81 -1.93 35.15 -7.82
CA ALA A 81 -0.86 34.72 -8.74
C ALA A 81 0.07 33.69 -8.07
N GLY A 82 0.68 32.83 -8.89
CA GLY A 82 1.30 31.55 -8.49
C GLY A 82 2.41 31.59 -7.43
N GLU A 83 3.07 32.73 -7.20
CA GLU A 83 4.18 32.83 -6.24
C GLU A 83 3.74 32.89 -4.76
N ASP A 84 2.46 33.21 -4.49
CA ASP A 84 1.92 33.36 -3.13
C ASP A 84 1.19 32.12 -2.58
N VAL A 85 1.07 31.07 -3.40
CA VAL A 85 0.26 29.89 -3.08
C VAL A 85 0.93 29.02 -2.00
N ALA A 86 2.23 28.72 -2.13
CA ALA A 86 2.92 27.79 -1.23
C ALA A 86 2.99 28.27 0.24
N PRO A 87 3.30 29.55 0.55
CA PRO A 87 3.28 30.05 1.93
C PRO A 87 1.87 30.08 2.54
N ARG A 88 0.82 30.29 1.73
CA ARG A 88 -0.57 30.24 2.20
C ARG A 88 -1.07 28.82 2.41
N VAL A 89 -0.72 27.88 1.53
CA VAL A 89 -0.95 26.44 1.74
C VAL A 89 -0.29 25.98 3.04
N ARG A 90 0.97 26.37 3.29
CA ARG A 90 1.66 26.05 4.57
C ARG A 90 0.95 26.64 5.80
N ARG A 91 0.47 27.89 5.72
CA ARG A 91 -0.29 28.53 6.82
C ARG A 91 -1.64 27.85 7.04
N LEU A 92 -2.36 27.52 5.97
CA LEU A 92 -3.61 26.77 6.01
C LEU A 92 -3.40 25.37 6.60
N THR A 93 -2.35 24.65 6.18
CA THR A 93 -1.95 23.37 6.76
C THR A 93 -1.69 23.49 8.27
N LYS A 94 -0.95 24.53 8.70
CA LYS A 94 -0.66 24.75 10.13
C LYS A 94 -1.92 25.07 10.93
N ALA A 95 -2.79 25.92 10.40
CA ALA A 95 -4.07 26.24 11.02
C ALA A 95 -4.95 24.98 11.13
N LEU A 96 -5.10 24.21 10.05
CA LEU A 96 -5.88 22.98 10.01
C LEU A 96 -5.32 21.91 10.97
N ARG A 97 -4.00 21.81 11.12
CA ARG A 97 -3.37 20.93 12.11
C ARG A 97 -3.77 21.30 13.54
N ALA A 98 -3.81 22.58 13.88
CA ALA A 98 -4.27 23.02 15.20
C ALA A 98 -5.74 22.66 15.43
N VAL A 99 -6.62 22.77 14.42
CA VAL A 99 -8.02 22.33 14.50
C VAL A 99 -8.14 20.83 14.76
N ILE A 100 -7.28 20.02 14.12
CA ILE A 100 -7.23 18.56 14.30
C ILE A 100 -6.77 18.23 15.72
N ASP A 101 -5.68 18.84 16.17
CA ASP A 101 -5.13 18.60 17.52
C ASP A 101 -6.17 18.98 18.59
N ASP A 102 -6.83 20.14 18.44
CA ASP A 102 -7.92 20.59 19.32
C ASP A 102 -9.15 19.65 19.27
N GLY A 103 -9.52 19.17 18.07
CA GLY A 103 -10.65 18.25 17.89
C GLY A 103 -10.39 16.87 18.48
N MET A 104 -9.16 16.38 18.38
CA MET A 104 -8.72 15.11 18.96
C MET A 104 -8.59 15.21 20.48
N GLU A 105 -8.05 16.31 20.99
CA GLU A 105 -8.02 16.59 22.43
C GLU A 105 -9.44 16.66 23.01
N ALA A 106 -10.35 17.35 22.31
CA ALA A 106 -11.76 17.42 22.69
C ALA A 106 -12.41 16.04 22.72
N ALA A 107 -12.17 15.20 21.70
CA ALA A 107 -12.68 13.83 21.64
C ALA A 107 -12.12 12.95 22.77
N SER A 108 -10.83 13.11 23.10
CA SER A 108 -10.18 12.40 24.21
C SER A 108 -10.77 12.79 25.56
N ARG A 109 -10.93 14.09 25.83
CA ARG A 109 -11.57 14.61 27.05
C ARG A 109 -13.02 14.14 27.17
N LEU A 110 -13.76 14.09 26.06
CA LEU A 110 -15.13 13.59 26.05
C LEU A 110 -15.20 12.08 26.35
N ARG A 111 -14.25 11.29 25.84
CA ARG A 111 -14.14 9.86 26.14
C ARG A 111 -13.90 9.61 27.63
N ILE A 112 -13.03 10.41 28.26
CA ILE A 112 -12.78 10.37 29.70
C ILE A 112 -14.07 10.69 30.47
N ARG A 113 -14.75 11.79 30.09
CA ARG A 113 -15.98 12.22 30.75
C ARG A 113 -17.13 11.21 30.62
N ILE A 114 -17.25 10.58 29.46
CA ILE A 114 -18.19 9.47 29.25
C ILE A 114 -17.89 8.32 30.20
N GLY A 115 -16.63 7.92 30.32
CA GLY A 115 -16.21 6.86 31.25
C GLY A 115 -16.46 7.22 32.71
N GLU A 116 -16.37 8.49 33.09
CA GLU A 116 -16.77 8.97 34.42
C GLU A 116 -18.29 8.89 34.63
N LEU A 117 -19.09 9.37 33.68
CA LEU A 117 -20.55 9.34 33.79
C LEU A 117 -21.11 7.91 33.79
N GLU A 118 -20.48 6.99 33.06
CA GLU A 118 -20.83 5.56 33.10
C GLU A 118 -20.46 4.93 34.45
N ARG A 119 -19.32 5.31 35.06
CA ARG A 119 -18.95 4.87 36.43
C ARG A 119 -19.91 5.44 37.49
N GLU A 120 -20.27 6.71 37.40
CA GLU A 120 -21.24 7.35 38.30
C GLU A 120 -22.64 6.75 38.18
N ARG A 121 -23.04 6.30 36.98
CA ARG A 121 -24.32 5.60 36.76
C ARG A 121 -24.29 4.15 37.21
N GLY A 122 -23.19 3.43 36.95
CA GLY A 122 -23.00 2.07 37.44
C GLY A 122 -23.03 1.99 38.97
N ALA A 123 -22.44 2.98 39.64
CA ALA A 123 -22.51 3.12 41.10
C ALA A 123 -23.94 3.34 41.65
N ARG A 124 -24.89 3.74 40.80
CA ARG A 124 -26.31 3.95 41.17
C ARG A 124 -27.21 2.76 40.79
N GLY A 125 -26.65 1.62 40.40
CA GLY A 125 -27.41 0.38 40.18
C GLY A 125 -28.32 0.37 38.93
N GLY A 126 -28.11 1.27 37.98
CA GLY A 126 -28.89 1.29 36.73
C GLY A 126 -28.34 0.30 35.69
N GLU A 127 -29.13 -0.70 35.29
CA GLU A 127 -28.82 -1.55 34.13
C GLU A 127 -28.64 -0.71 32.86
N THR A 128 -27.47 -0.84 32.24
CA THR A 128 -27.10 -0.11 31.03
C THR A 128 -27.69 -0.78 29.78
N LYS A 129 -28.94 -0.45 29.46
CA LYS A 129 -29.40 -0.55 28.06
C LYS A 129 -28.58 0.46 27.24
N GLY A 130 -27.67 -0.07 26.40
CA GLY A 130 -26.71 0.63 25.53
C GLY A 130 -26.75 2.15 25.58
N SER A 131 -25.81 2.74 26.34
CA SER A 131 -25.82 4.18 26.59
C SER A 131 -25.69 4.96 25.27
N ALA A 132 -26.31 6.14 25.20
CA ALA A 132 -26.10 7.08 24.09
C ALA A 132 -24.60 7.37 23.85
N ALA A 133 -23.76 7.18 24.87
CA ALA A 133 -22.33 7.32 24.79
C ALA A 133 -21.65 6.16 24.04
N SER A 134 -22.06 4.91 24.28
CA SER A 134 -21.61 3.75 23.49
C SER A 134 -22.02 3.88 22.01
N PHE A 135 -23.24 4.37 21.75
CA PHE A 135 -23.70 4.69 20.40
C PHE A 135 -22.84 5.77 19.73
N LEU A 136 -22.52 6.85 20.45
CA LEU A 136 -21.70 7.95 19.94
C LEU A 136 -20.24 7.52 19.69
N ILE A 137 -19.65 6.69 20.55
CA ILE A 137 -18.32 6.10 20.35
C ILE A 137 -18.32 5.22 19.10
N ALA A 138 -19.33 4.36 18.93
CA ALA A 138 -19.46 3.51 17.74
C ALA A 138 -19.71 4.33 16.46
N MET A 139 -20.46 5.43 16.54
CA MET A 139 -20.70 6.35 15.42
C MET A 139 -19.43 7.13 15.03
N LEU A 140 -18.69 7.63 16.01
CA LEU A 140 -17.41 8.33 15.80
C LEU A 140 -16.34 7.41 15.22
N GLY A 141 -16.23 6.19 15.76
CA GLY A 141 -15.38 5.14 15.20
C GLY A 141 -15.71 4.91 13.74
N ARG A 142 -16.98 4.62 13.42
CA ARG A 142 -17.44 4.42 12.02
C ARG A 142 -17.19 5.61 11.10
N THR A 143 -17.28 6.84 11.62
CA THR A 143 -17.02 8.04 10.81
C THR A 143 -15.53 8.19 10.53
N ALA A 144 -14.66 8.06 11.55
CA ALA A 144 -13.21 8.08 11.38
C ALA A 144 -12.73 6.93 10.47
N ASP A 145 -13.34 5.77 10.60
CA ASP A 145 -13.14 4.60 9.75
C ASP A 145 -13.51 4.88 8.28
N SER A 146 -14.66 5.50 8.03
CA SER A 146 -15.11 5.91 6.69
C SER A 146 -14.21 6.99 6.08
N VAL A 147 -13.77 7.95 6.90
CA VAL A 147 -12.79 8.98 6.55
C VAL A 147 -11.49 8.34 6.10
N VAL A 148 -10.94 7.44 6.90
CA VAL A 148 -9.65 6.82 6.61
C VAL A 148 -9.75 5.85 5.45
N ALA A 149 -10.87 5.14 5.31
CA ALA A 149 -11.15 4.35 4.12
C ALA A 149 -11.22 5.24 2.87
N THR A 150 -11.82 6.43 2.95
CA THR A 150 -11.87 7.40 1.85
C THR A 150 -10.48 7.96 1.54
N ALA A 151 -9.71 8.29 2.56
CA ALA A 151 -8.31 8.73 2.46
C ALA A 151 -7.46 7.67 1.75
N ALA A 152 -7.54 6.42 2.21
CA ALA A 152 -6.85 5.28 1.64
C ALA A 152 -7.29 5.07 0.19
N ARG A 153 -8.59 5.10 -0.12
CA ARG A 153 -9.10 5.00 -1.50
C ARG A 153 -8.55 6.12 -2.40
N LYS A 154 -8.50 7.37 -1.91
CA LYS A 154 -7.94 8.50 -2.66
C LYS A 154 -6.43 8.37 -2.85
N ALA A 155 -5.69 7.98 -1.82
CA ALA A 155 -4.25 7.71 -1.90
C ALA A 155 -3.94 6.59 -2.92
N MET A 156 -4.73 5.51 -2.92
CA MET A 156 -4.62 4.42 -3.89
C MET A 156 -4.93 4.87 -5.33
N LYS A 157 -5.92 5.76 -5.53
CA LYS A 157 -6.27 6.28 -6.86
C LYS A 157 -5.23 7.25 -7.42
N ALA A 158 -4.70 8.16 -6.60
CA ALA A 158 -3.81 9.23 -7.05
C ALA A 158 -2.44 8.74 -7.54
N LYS A 159 -2.00 7.55 -7.11
CA LYS A 159 -0.62 7.10 -7.30
C LYS A 159 -0.42 6.01 -8.36
N GLY A 160 -1.51 5.57 -9.01
CA GLY A 160 -1.44 4.74 -10.22
C GLY A 160 -0.65 3.43 -10.05
N GLY A 161 -1.22 2.47 -9.34
CA GLY A 161 -0.82 1.06 -9.33
C GLY A 161 0.69 0.78 -9.26
N GLY A 162 1.27 0.74 -8.06
CA GLY A 162 2.65 0.29 -7.82
C GLY A 162 2.81 -0.21 -6.39
N VAL A 163 3.83 -1.03 -6.12
CA VAL A 163 4.08 -1.58 -4.77
C VAL A 163 4.52 -0.47 -3.82
N TYR A 164 3.80 -0.33 -2.70
CA TYR A 164 3.87 0.79 -1.76
C TYR A 164 5.05 0.78 -0.76
N LEU A 165 6.12 0.02 -1.05
CA LEU A 165 7.27 -0.06 -0.15
C LEU A 165 7.92 1.33 0.01
N GLY A 166 7.84 1.89 1.22
CA GLY A 166 8.42 3.19 1.58
C GLY A 166 7.42 4.34 1.72
N MET A 167 6.22 4.28 1.12
CA MET A 167 5.23 5.37 1.25
C MET A 167 4.74 5.52 2.70
N TRP A 168 4.64 4.41 3.42
CA TRP A 168 4.06 4.41 4.76
C TRP A 168 5.03 4.77 5.88
N GLU A 169 6.33 4.85 5.59
CA GLU A 169 7.32 5.21 6.60
C GLU A 169 7.18 6.67 7.06
N ALA A 170 6.80 7.56 6.13
CA ALA A 170 6.52 8.97 6.43
C ALA A 170 5.27 9.15 7.32
N GLU A 171 4.41 8.15 7.40
CA GLU A 171 3.09 8.24 8.03
C GLU A 171 2.93 7.33 9.26
N ARG A 172 4.05 6.96 9.91
CA ARG A 172 4.04 6.11 11.11
C ARG A 172 3.06 6.56 12.20
N ALA A 173 2.84 7.88 12.33
CA ALA A 173 1.89 8.44 13.29
C ALA A 173 0.42 8.06 13.03
N TRP A 174 0.06 7.75 11.77
CA TRP A 174 -1.31 7.45 11.35
C TRP A 174 -1.53 5.98 11.00
N ARG A 175 -0.52 5.14 11.22
CA ARG A 175 -0.51 3.74 10.80
C ARG A 175 -1.72 2.93 11.27
N ALA A 176 -2.08 3.05 12.55
CA ALA A 176 -3.22 2.32 13.13
C ALA A 176 -4.54 2.70 12.44
N HIS A 177 -4.71 3.99 12.10
CA HIS A 177 -5.87 4.46 11.35
C HIS A 177 -5.89 3.88 9.95
N TYR A 178 -4.76 3.91 9.23
CA TYR A 178 -4.68 3.33 7.88
C TYR A 178 -4.98 1.84 7.87
N LEU A 179 -4.45 1.08 8.83
CA LEU A 179 -4.74 -0.34 8.98
C LEU A 179 -6.24 -0.60 9.18
N GLU A 180 -6.92 0.26 9.93
CA GLU A 180 -8.37 0.18 10.08
C GLU A 180 -9.11 0.49 8.77
N GLY A 181 -8.69 1.52 8.03
CA GLY A 181 -9.23 1.82 6.70
C GLY A 181 -9.05 0.67 5.71
N PHE A 182 -7.86 0.05 5.67
CA PHE A 182 -7.59 -1.10 4.82
C PHE A 182 -8.39 -2.33 5.24
N ARG A 183 -8.54 -2.58 6.55
CA ARG A 183 -9.41 -3.64 7.05
C ARG A 183 -10.82 -3.49 6.50
N LEU A 184 -11.39 -2.28 6.58
CA LEU A 184 -12.75 -2.01 6.11
C LEU A 184 -12.87 -2.19 4.60
N ILE A 185 -11.91 -1.69 3.83
CA ILE A 185 -11.89 -1.86 2.37
C ILE A 185 -11.81 -3.35 2.00
N LEU A 186 -10.96 -4.11 2.66
CA LEU A 186 -10.76 -5.53 2.37
C LEU A 186 -12.04 -6.36 2.66
N GLN A 187 -12.77 -6.01 3.72
CA GLN A 187 -14.01 -6.67 4.13
C GLN A 187 -15.26 -6.19 3.37
N ASP A 188 -15.21 -5.01 2.76
CA ASP A 188 -16.29 -4.47 1.93
C ASP A 188 -16.39 -5.25 0.61
N ILE A 189 -17.35 -6.17 0.52
CA ILE A 189 -17.57 -7.00 -0.67
C ILE A 189 -17.96 -6.17 -1.90
N ALA A 190 -18.48 -4.95 -1.71
CA ALA A 190 -18.82 -4.03 -2.78
C ALA A 190 -17.63 -3.17 -3.22
N ALA A 191 -16.51 -3.19 -2.49
CA ALA A 191 -15.30 -2.50 -2.89
C ALA A 191 -14.71 -3.15 -4.17
N PRO A 192 -14.22 -2.35 -5.13
CA PRO A 192 -13.55 -2.86 -6.32
C PRO A 192 -12.41 -3.83 -5.97
N GLU A 193 -12.27 -4.90 -6.75
CA GLU A 193 -11.27 -5.95 -6.53
C GLU A 193 -9.85 -5.38 -6.35
N ASN A 194 -9.43 -4.46 -7.21
CA ASN A 194 -8.11 -3.83 -7.12
C ASN A 194 -7.90 -3.09 -5.78
N GLN A 195 -8.91 -2.42 -5.24
CA GLN A 195 -8.82 -1.75 -3.93
C GLN A 195 -8.70 -2.76 -2.79
N ARG A 196 -9.39 -3.89 -2.89
CA ARG A 196 -9.31 -4.98 -1.90
C ARG A 196 -7.94 -5.66 -1.94
N ILE A 197 -7.39 -5.90 -3.13
CA ILE A 197 -6.01 -6.40 -3.32
C ILE A 197 -5.01 -5.45 -2.66
N LEU A 198 -5.11 -4.16 -2.95
CA LEU A 198 -4.23 -3.14 -2.38
C LEU A 198 -4.37 -3.03 -0.86
N ALA A 199 -5.58 -3.15 -0.33
CA ALA A 199 -5.81 -3.15 1.10
C ALA A 199 -5.17 -4.36 1.81
N ALA A 200 -5.28 -5.56 1.25
CA ALA A 200 -4.60 -6.75 1.76
C ALA A 200 -3.07 -6.59 1.71
N ASP A 201 -2.54 -6.10 0.59
CA ASP A 201 -1.10 -5.87 0.43
C ASP A 201 -0.59 -4.83 1.46
N ALA A 202 -1.31 -3.73 1.64
CA ALA A 202 -1.01 -2.70 2.62
C ALA A 202 -1.06 -3.24 4.06
N ILE A 203 -2.04 -4.08 4.41
CA ILE A 203 -2.09 -4.76 5.71
C ILE A 203 -0.81 -5.58 5.93
N GLY A 204 -0.40 -6.38 4.94
CA GLY A 204 0.84 -7.18 5.03
C GLY A 204 2.10 -6.33 5.20
N GLN A 205 2.15 -5.15 4.58
CA GLN A 205 3.29 -4.22 4.68
C GLN A 205 3.30 -3.44 6.01
N LEU A 206 2.15 -2.93 6.42
CA LEU A 206 2.01 -2.03 7.54
C LEU A 206 2.08 -2.74 8.89
N THR A 207 1.71 -4.01 8.95
CA THR A 207 1.63 -4.75 10.22
C THR A 207 2.95 -5.41 10.63
N LEU A 208 4.06 -5.08 9.97
CA LEU A 208 5.41 -5.44 10.41
C LEU A 208 5.84 -4.73 11.73
N THR A 209 4.90 -4.14 12.47
CA THR A 209 5.14 -3.50 13.77
C THR A 209 5.27 -4.53 14.90
N LYS A 210 5.79 -4.05 16.04
CA LYS A 210 5.93 -4.83 17.29
C LYS A 210 4.61 -5.02 18.06
N ASN A 211 3.49 -4.47 17.59
CA ASN A 211 2.21 -4.60 18.29
C ASN A 211 1.55 -5.96 17.99
N ALA A 212 1.74 -6.92 18.89
CA ALA A 212 1.22 -8.28 18.74
C ALA A 212 -0.32 -8.32 18.65
N SER A 213 -1.05 -7.45 19.37
CA SER A 213 -2.51 -7.43 19.35
C SER A 213 -3.05 -7.03 17.97
N GLU A 214 -2.47 -5.98 17.39
CA GLU A 214 -2.84 -5.49 16.06
C GLU A 214 -2.50 -6.51 14.97
N ARG A 215 -1.35 -7.18 15.10
CA ARG A 215 -0.98 -8.31 14.23
C ARG A 215 -2.00 -9.44 14.28
N THR A 216 -2.35 -9.91 15.47
CA THR A 216 -3.38 -10.96 15.65
C THR A 216 -4.71 -10.55 15.05
N ARG A 217 -5.12 -9.28 15.23
CA ARG A 217 -6.35 -8.75 14.64
C ARG A 217 -6.30 -8.80 13.11
N MET A 218 -5.21 -8.35 12.49
CA MET A 218 -5.06 -8.36 11.02
C MET A 218 -4.97 -9.77 10.44
N ILE A 219 -4.35 -10.73 11.16
CA ILE A 219 -4.40 -12.15 10.80
C ILE A 219 -5.85 -12.63 10.75
N GLY A 220 -6.66 -12.33 11.77
CA GLY A 220 -8.08 -12.70 11.79
C GLY A 220 -8.86 -12.13 10.60
N VAL A 221 -8.58 -10.88 10.20
CA VAL A 221 -9.22 -10.23 9.03
C VAL A 221 -8.87 -10.97 7.74
N CYS A 222 -7.58 -11.22 7.48
CA CYS A 222 -7.17 -11.90 6.26
C CYS A 222 -7.66 -13.36 6.19
N ARG A 223 -7.70 -14.07 7.34
CA ARG A 223 -8.30 -15.41 7.41
C ARG A 223 -9.79 -15.39 7.09
N ALA A 224 -10.54 -14.46 7.66
CA ALA A 224 -11.97 -14.33 7.36
C ALA A 224 -12.25 -14.10 5.87
N VAL A 225 -11.36 -13.39 5.16
CA VAL A 225 -11.44 -13.27 3.69
C VAL A 225 -11.24 -14.63 3.02
N LEU A 226 -10.20 -15.38 3.38
CA LEU A 226 -9.93 -16.69 2.78
C LEU A 226 -11.01 -17.73 3.08
N ASP A 227 -11.58 -17.69 4.27
CA ASP A 227 -12.60 -18.65 4.73
C ASP A 227 -14.02 -18.27 4.24
N SER A 228 -14.19 -17.11 3.60
CA SER A 228 -15.49 -16.65 3.09
C SER A 228 -16.03 -17.57 2.00
N LYS A 229 -17.14 -18.26 2.31
CA LYS A 229 -17.85 -19.15 1.38
C LYS A 229 -18.89 -18.43 0.52
N SER A 230 -19.37 -17.26 0.95
CA SER A 230 -20.39 -16.49 0.20
C SER A 230 -20.37 -15.00 0.58
N PRO A 231 -20.09 -14.09 -0.37
CA PRO A 231 -19.53 -14.39 -1.68
C PRO A 231 -18.10 -14.94 -1.54
N VAL A 232 -17.73 -15.87 -2.44
CA VAL A 232 -16.33 -16.29 -2.57
C VAL A 232 -15.53 -15.10 -3.10
N PRO A 233 -14.46 -14.64 -2.43
CA PRO A 233 -13.70 -13.51 -2.92
C PRO A 233 -13.00 -13.84 -4.26
N PRO A 234 -12.81 -12.84 -5.13
CA PRO A 234 -12.01 -13.00 -6.35
C PRO A 234 -10.61 -13.56 -6.05
N SER A 235 -10.05 -14.32 -6.98
CA SER A 235 -8.76 -14.99 -6.81
C SER A 235 -7.64 -14.02 -6.45
N GLY A 236 -7.60 -12.83 -7.06
CA GLY A 236 -6.60 -11.80 -6.74
C GLY A 236 -6.69 -11.32 -5.29
N VAL A 237 -7.90 -11.14 -4.76
CA VAL A 237 -8.12 -10.75 -3.35
C VAL A 237 -7.66 -11.86 -2.41
N ARG A 238 -7.98 -13.12 -2.72
CA ARG A 238 -7.53 -14.27 -1.91
C ARG A 238 -6.02 -14.39 -1.91
N ASP A 239 -5.38 -14.21 -3.06
CA ASP A 239 -3.93 -14.28 -3.20
C ASP A 239 -3.25 -13.19 -2.38
N ALA A 240 -3.74 -11.95 -2.47
CA ALA A 240 -3.25 -10.83 -1.67
C ALA A 240 -3.44 -11.07 -0.16
N ALA A 241 -4.57 -11.65 0.27
CA ALA A 241 -4.83 -12.00 1.66
C ALA A 241 -3.90 -13.12 2.16
N ALA A 242 -3.63 -14.14 1.34
CA ALA A 242 -2.68 -15.21 1.66
C ALA A 242 -1.24 -14.67 1.78
N PHE A 243 -0.84 -13.76 0.91
CA PHE A 243 0.46 -13.07 1.01
C PHE A 243 0.55 -12.20 2.26
N ALA A 244 -0.50 -11.45 2.58
CA ALA A 244 -0.57 -10.69 3.82
C ALA A 244 -0.40 -11.58 5.05
N LEU A 245 -1.08 -12.73 5.10
CA LEU A 245 -0.94 -13.71 6.18
C LEU A 245 0.48 -14.24 6.32
N ALA A 246 1.13 -14.60 5.21
CA ALA A 246 2.52 -15.07 5.24
C ALA A 246 3.46 -14.01 5.83
N ARG A 247 3.30 -12.74 5.43
CA ARG A 247 4.09 -11.60 5.96
C ARG A 247 3.80 -11.32 7.43
N LEU A 248 2.58 -11.61 7.91
CA LEU A 248 2.17 -11.52 9.32
C LEU A 248 2.69 -12.69 10.17
N GLY A 249 3.28 -13.72 9.55
CA GLY A 249 3.80 -14.92 10.20
C GLY A 249 2.90 -16.16 10.10
N ASP A 250 1.69 -16.04 9.55
CA ASP A 250 0.82 -17.18 9.28
C ASP A 250 1.08 -17.72 7.86
N ARG A 251 2.02 -18.65 7.77
CA ARG A 251 2.43 -19.26 6.50
C ARG A 251 1.49 -20.34 5.99
N GLY A 252 0.46 -20.76 6.75
CA GLY A 252 -0.40 -21.88 6.40
C GLY A 252 -0.98 -21.79 4.98
N PRO A 253 -1.66 -20.68 4.62
CA PRO A 253 -2.25 -20.48 3.29
C PRO A 253 -1.22 -20.40 2.14
N LEU A 254 -0.02 -19.89 2.41
CA LEU A 254 1.05 -19.91 1.40
C LEU A 254 1.54 -21.34 1.18
N LEU A 255 1.80 -22.08 2.26
CA LEU A 255 2.33 -23.43 2.20
C LEU A 255 1.36 -24.42 1.56
N SER A 256 0.04 -24.21 1.68
CA SER A 256 -0.94 -25.06 0.98
C SER A 256 -0.87 -24.92 -0.55
N ARG A 257 -0.34 -23.79 -1.06
CA ARG A 257 -0.09 -23.58 -2.49
C ARG A 257 1.32 -24.02 -2.91
N VAL A 258 2.32 -23.73 -2.08
CA VAL A 258 3.72 -24.05 -2.37
C VAL A 258 4.00 -25.55 -2.34
N ARG A 259 3.46 -26.31 -1.37
CA ARG A 259 3.78 -27.73 -1.20
C ARG A 259 3.40 -28.60 -2.41
N PRO A 260 2.19 -28.48 -3.00
CA PRO A 260 1.85 -29.23 -4.21
C PRO A 260 2.79 -28.94 -5.38
N ILE A 261 3.18 -27.68 -5.58
CA ILE A 261 4.11 -27.28 -6.64
C ILE A 261 5.50 -27.89 -6.40
N MET A 262 6.01 -27.80 -5.17
CA MET A 262 7.28 -28.42 -4.81
C MET A 262 7.25 -29.94 -5.00
N LYS A 263 6.15 -30.60 -4.65
CA LYS A 263 5.98 -32.03 -4.89
C LYS A 263 6.01 -32.36 -6.39
N GLN A 264 5.29 -31.60 -7.21
CA GLN A 264 5.32 -31.80 -8.67
C GLN A 264 6.72 -31.60 -9.26
N LEU A 265 7.45 -30.58 -8.81
CA LEU A 265 8.84 -30.36 -9.22
C LEU A 265 9.74 -31.53 -8.82
N GLN A 266 9.55 -32.08 -7.62
CA GLN A 266 10.28 -33.27 -7.17
C GLN A 266 9.94 -34.50 -8.02
N ASP A 267 8.66 -34.75 -8.28
CA ASP A 267 8.20 -35.87 -9.11
C ASP A 267 8.75 -35.76 -10.54
N LEU A 268 8.77 -34.56 -11.12
CA LEU A 268 9.35 -34.29 -12.45
C LEU A 268 10.86 -34.53 -12.47
N ALA A 269 11.59 -34.19 -11.39
CA ALA A 269 13.03 -34.39 -11.32
C ALA A 269 13.45 -35.88 -11.34
N HIS A 270 12.53 -36.80 -11.06
CA HIS A 270 12.76 -38.25 -11.11
C HIS A 270 12.37 -38.90 -12.44
N GLN A 271 11.85 -38.14 -13.41
CA GLN A 271 11.53 -38.65 -14.73
C GLN A 271 12.78 -38.76 -15.61
N GLU A 272 12.83 -39.76 -16.50
CA GLU A 272 13.96 -39.93 -17.45
C GLU A 272 14.09 -38.74 -18.41
N SER A 273 12.96 -38.14 -18.81
CA SER A 273 12.90 -36.96 -19.67
C SER A 273 11.87 -35.97 -19.13
N PRO A 274 12.25 -35.15 -18.12
CA PRO A 274 11.33 -34.20 -17.51
C PRO A 274 10.84 -33.14 -18.50
N ASP A 275 9.55 -32.80 -18.45
CA ASP A 275 8.98 -31.72 -19.26
C ASP A 275 9.51 -30.35 -18.78
N ALA A 276 10.47 -29.80 -19.52
CA ALA A 276 11.12 -28.52 -19.22
C ALA A 276 10.13 -27.34 -19.18
N ASN A 277 9.11 -27.34 -20.05
CA ASN A 277 8.10 -26.27 -20.07
C ASN A 277 7.21 -26.33 -18.83
N ARG A 278 6.86 -27.55 -18.39
CA ARG A 278 6.13 -27.74 -17.13
C ARG A 278 6.96 -27.28 -15.94
N ILE A 279 8.24 -27.63 -15.88
CA ILE A 279 9.15 -27.18 -14.80
C ILE A 279 9.26 -25.65 -14.81
N LEU A 280 9.44 -25.03 -15.98
CA LEU A 280 9.50 -23.57 -16.13
C LEU A 280 8.26 -22.89 -15.54
N GLY A 281 7.06 -23.36 -15.92
CA GLY A 281 5.80 -22.82 -15.42
C GLY A 281 5.70 -22.91 -13.89
N LEU A 282 6.06 -24.06 -13.32
CA LEU A 282 6.05 -24.28 -11.87
C LEU A 282 7.07 -23.39 -11.12
N GLN A 283 8.25 -23.17 -11.69
CA GLN A 283 9.26 -22.28 -11.11
C GLN A 283 8.82 -20.82 -11.14
N LEU A 284 8.23 -20.35 -12.24
CA LEU A 284 7.68 -18.99 -12.31
C LEU A 284 6.52 -18.79 -11.32
N GLU A 285 5.67 -19.81 -11.15
CA GLU A 285 4.59 -19.79 -10.16
C GLU A 285 5.15 -19.71 -8.73
N LEU A 286 6.13 -20.56 -8.36
CA LEU A 286 6.80 -20.46 -7.06
C LEU A 286 7.42 -19.09 -6.85
N ALA A 287 8.10 -18.55 -7.86
CA ALA A 287 8.75 -17.26 -7.78
C ALA A 287 7.75 -16.15 -7.45
N ALA A 288 6.61 -16.12 -8.14
CA ALA A 288 5.53 -15.16 -7.88
C ALA A 288 4.94 -15.31 -6.47
N LEU A 289 4.71 -16.54 -6.00
CA LEU A 289 4.20 -16.82 -4.65
C LEU A 289 5.16 -16.32 -3.56
N TYR A 290 6.44 -16.67 -3.68
CA TYR A 290 7.46 -16.27 -2.71
C TYR A 290 7.70 -14.77 -2.75
N MET A 291 7.67 -14.16 -3.92
CA MET A 291 7.82 -12.72 -4.10
C MET A 291 6.66 -11.99 -3.42
N GLY A 292 5.42 -12.44 -3.66
CA GLY A 292 4.23 -11.97 -2.95
C GLY A 292 4.36 -12.09 -1.42
N ALA A 293 4.92 -13.18 -0.91
CA ALA A 293 5.09 -13.41 0.53
C ALA A 293 6.32 -12.73 1.18
N TYR A 294 7.14 -12.00 0.41
CA TYR A 294 8.41 -11.40 0.83
C TYR A 294 9.49 -12.42 1.22
N GLU A 295 9.38 -13.64 0.69
CA GLU A 295 10.41 -14.67 0.83
C GLU A 295 11.42 -14.53 -0.32
N TYR A 296 12.11 -13.39 -0.35
CA TYR A 296 12.92 -12.96 -1.50
C TYR A 296 14.02 -13.95 -1.88
N GLU A 297 14.62 -14.68 -0.93
CA GLU A 297 15.60 -15.73 -1.26
C GLU A 297 14.96 -16.91 -2.00
N ASN A 298 13.75 -17.31 -1.60
CA ASN A 298 13.02 -18.39 -2.28
C ASN A 298 12.58 -17.95 -3.67
N ALA A 299 12.09 -16.71 -3.80
CA ALA A 299 11.74 -16.11 -5.09
C ALA A 299 12.96 -16.00 -6.02
N THR A 300 14.10 -15.54 -5.50
CA THR A 300 15.36 -15.43 -6.24
C THR A 300 15.78 -16.79 -6.80
N ARG A 301 15.70 -17.86 -5.99
CA ARG A 301 16.02 -19.23 -6.41
C ARG A 301 15.10 -19.74 -7.51
N ALA A 302 13.80 -19.52 -7.35
CA ALA A 302 12.81 -19.96 -8.32
C ALA A 302 12.96 -19.21 -9.66
N TYR A 303 13.16 -17.89 -9.64
CA TYR A 303 13.48 -17.13 -10.85
C TYR A 303 14.79 -17.56 -11.50
N ALA A 304 15.85 -17.80 -10.72
CA ALA A 304 17.12 -18.29 -11.26
C ALA A 304 16.99 -19.66 -11.94
N SER A 305 16.20 -20.57 -11.35
CA SER A 305 15.90 -21.87 -11.95
C SER A 305 15.10 -21.74 -13.24
N ALA A 306 14.04 -20.91 -13.25
CA ALA A 306 13.25 -20.63 -14.45
C ALA A 306 14.11 -20.06 -15.58
N LEU A 307 14.98 -19.10 -15.25
CA LEU A 307 15.90 -18.50 -16.21
C LEU A 307 16.91 -19.51 -16.76
N GLY A 308 17.39 -20.47 -15.97
CA GLY A 308 18.25 -21.55 -16.47
C GLY A 308 17.60 -22.33 -17.61
N ILE A 309 16.31 -22.67 -17.46
CA ILE A 309 15.52 -23.40 -18.45
C ILE A 309 15.27 -22.52 -19.69
N LEU A 310 14.83 -21.28 -19.49
CA LEU A 310 14.59 -20.34 -20.59
C LEU A 310 15.84 -20.14 -21.44
N TYR A 311 17.01 -20.00 -20.83
CA TYR A 311 18.26 -19.84 -21.57
C TYR A 311 18.63 -21.09 -22.36
N GLN A 312 18.43 -22.28 -21.81
CA GLN A 312 18.67 -23.54 -22.52
C GLN A 312 17.73 -23.67 -23.74
N ASN A 313 16.46 -23.31 -23.58
CA ASN A 313 15.47 -23.35 -24.66
C ASN A 313 15.79 -22.30 -25.75
N VAL A 314 16.12 -21.06 -25.37
CA VAL A 314 16.40 -19.97 -26.32
C VAL A 314 17.79 -20.09 -26.96
N THR A 315 18.73 -20.85 -26.40
CA THR A 315 19.97 -21.18 -27.12
C THR A 315 19.71 -21.96 -28.41
N TYR A 316 18.54 -22.59 -28.56
CA TYR A 316 18.13 -23.27 -29.79
C TYR A 316 17.59 -22.30 -30.86
N ASP A 317 16.93 -21.21 -30.45
CA ASP A 317 16.48 -20.15 -31.36
C ASP A 317 16.55 -18.76 -30.71
N ARG A 318 17.71 -18.10 -30.88
CA ARG A 318 17.94 -16.72 -30.40
C ARG A 318 17.16 -15.66 -31.17
N THR A 319 16.52 -16.03 -32.28
CA THR A 319 15.80 -15.10 -33.15
C THR A 319 14.34 -14.94 -32.74
N SER A 320 13.77 -15.93 -32.04
CA SER A 320 12.43 -15.89 -31.45
C SER A 320 12.20 -14.60 -30.64
N VAL A 321 11.17 -13.85 -31.03
CA VAL A 321 10.77 -12.62 -30.34
C VAL A 321 10.16 -12.96 -28.98
N GLU A 322 9.37 -14.03 -28.92
CA GLU A 322 8.65 -14.53 -27.76
C GLU A 322 9.62 -15.01 -26.68
N GLY A 323 10.59 -15.86 -27.02
CA GLY A 323 11.57 -16.38 -26.06
C GLY A 323 12.45 -15.28 -25.46
N ARG A 324 12.81 -14.26 -26.26
CA ARG A 324 13.50 -13.07 -25.74
C ARG A 324 12.65 -12.29 -24.74
N ALA A 325 11.37 -12.11 -25.03
CA ALA A 325 10.45 -11.41 -24.13
C ALA A 325 10.26 -12.15 -22.80
N GLU A 326 10.17 -13.48 -22.81
CA GLU A 326 10.08 -14.29 -21.59
C GLU A 326 11.33 -14.15 -20.71
N ILE A 327 12.53 -14.23 -21.32
CA ILE A 327 13.79 -14.01 -20.59
C ILE A 327 13.85 -12.60 -20.03
N ALA A 328 13.53 -11.58 -20.83
CA ALA A 328 13.55 -10.19 -20.41
C ALA A 328 12.63 -9.95 -19.21
N ASN A 329 11.42 -10.52 -19.22
CA ASN A 329 10.45 -10.42 -18.13
C ASN A 329 10.90 -11.18 -16.87
N ALA A 330 11.46 -12.38 -17.01
CA ALA A 330 11.97 -13.14 -15.88
C ALA A 330 13.20 -12.45 -15.24
N LEU A 331 14.08 -11.85 -16.04
CA LEU A 331 15.19 -11.02 -15.56
C LEU A 331 14.69 -9.77 -14.84
N TYR A 332 13.68 -9.09 -15.40
CA TYR A 332 13.06 -7.94 -14.76
C TYR A 332 12.52 -8.29 -13.36
N ASN A 333 11.75 -9.38 -13.25
CA ASN A 333 11.19 -9.82 -11.98
C ASN A 333 12.27 -10.26 -10.98
N LEU A 334 13.36 -10.86 -11.45
CA LEU A 334 14.53 -11.14 -10.63
C LEU A 334 15.20 -9.85 -10.14
N ALA A 335 15.35 -8.83 -11.00
CA ALA A 335 15.87 -7.53 -10.60
C ALA A 335 14.99 -6.86 -9.53
N CYS A 336 13.67 -6.90 -9.68
CA CYS A 336 12.71 -6.45 -8.67
C CYS A 336 12.90 -7.19 -7.34
N THR A 337 12.99 -8.52 -7.38
CA THR A 337 13.22 -9.36 -6.18
C THR A 337 14.53 -8.99 -5.47
N LEU A 338 15.61 -8.77 -6.23
CA LEU A 338 16.90 -8.37 -5.71
C LEU A 338 16.89 -6.95 -5.13
N ALA A 339 16.21 -6.01 -5.80
CA ALA A 339 16.05 -4.64 -5.31
C ALA A 339 15.31 -4.60 -3.97
N ARG A 340 14.22 -5.36 -3.85
CA ARG A 340 13.41 -5.47 -2.62
C ARG A 340 14.10 -6.17 -1.47
N SER A 341 15.04 -7.07 -1.76
CA SER A 341 15.92 -7.69 -0.75
C SER A 341 17.14 -6.83 -0.40
N GLY A 342 17.22 -5.60 -0.90
CA GLY A 342 18.33 -4.68 -0.62
C GLY A 342 19.62 -5.00 -1.38
N ARG A 343 19.60 -5.96 -2.32
CA ARG A 343 20.76 -6.35 -3.15
C ARG A 343 20.90 -5.44 -4.37
N THR A 344 20.89 -4.13 -4.14
CA THR A 344 20.84 -3.05 -5.14
C THR A 344 21.85 -3.25 -6.27
N GLN A 345 23.11 -3.59 -5.95
CA GLN A 345 24.15 -3.77 -6.96
C GLN A 345 23.86 -4.95 -7.89
N LYS A 346 23.38 -6.08 -7.37
CA LYS A 346 23.00 -7.24 -8.19
C LYS A 346 21.76 -6.92 -9.02
N ALA A 347 20.78 -6.23 -8.43
CA ALA A 347 19.55 -5.84 -9.11
C ALA A 347 19.81 -4.95 -10.34
N VAL A 348 20.69 -3.94 -10.24
CA VAL A 348 21.09 -3.10 -11.38
C VAL A 348 21.73 -3.94 -12.49
N THR A 349 22.62 -4.88 -12.14
CA THR A 349 23.24 -5.77 -13.13
C THR A 349 22.22 -6.67 -13.83
N ILE A 350 21.25 -7.23 -13.09
CA ILE A 350 20.20 -8.07 -13.68
C ILE A 350 19.25 -7.23 -14.55
N LEU A 351 18.94 -5.99 -14.15
CA LEU A 351 18.12 -5.08 -14.95
C LEU A 351 18.79 -4.70 -16.27
N ASP A 352 20.11 -4.49 -16.26
CA ASP A 352 20.91 -4.30 -17.49
C ASP A 352 20.78 -5.51 -18.43
N GLN A 353 20.80 -6.73 -17.88
CA GLN A 353 20.53 -7.94 -18.67
C GLN A 353 19.10 -7.96 -19.23
N ALA A 354 18.09 -7.57 -18.45
CA ALA A 354 16.70 -7.52 -18.95
C ALA A 354 16.57 -6.60 -20.18
N PHE A 355 17.25 -5.44 -20.16
CA PHE A 355 17.30 -4.53 -21.31
C PHE A 355 18.06 -5.12 -22.50
N ALA A 356 19.17 -5.83 -22.24
CA ALA A 356 19.92 -6.55 -23.28
C ALA A 356 19.07 -7.60 -24.01
N TRP A 357 18.14 -8.24 -23.28
CA TRP A 357 17.16 -9.19 -23.82
C TRP A 357 15.91 -8.55 -24.45
N GLY A 358 15.81 -7.22 -24.44
CA GLY A 358 14.77 -6.51 -25.17
C GLY A 358 13.67 -5.88 -24.31
N LEU A 359 13.81 -5.84 -22.98
CA LEU A 359 12.88 -5.06 -22.15
C LEU A 359 12.95 -3.58 -22.54
N ARG A 360 11.82 -2.93 -22.82
CA ARG A 360 11.75 -1.51 -23.21
C ARG A 360 10.84 -0.65 -22.34
N SER A 361 10.36 -1.19 -21.23
CA SER A 361 9.48 -0.49 -20.29
C SER A 361 10.24 0.51 -19.40
N PHE A 362 11.04 1.40 -19.99
CA PHE A 362 11.93 2.34 -19.30
C PHE A 362 11.17 3.28 -18.35
N ALA A 363 10.09 3.88 -18.83
CA ALA A 363 9.23 4.74 -18.03
C ALA A 363 8.61 4.00 -16.83
N TRP A 364 8.32 2.70 -16.98
CA TRP A 364 7.87 1.87 -15.86
C TRP A 364 9.00 1.60 -14.87
N CYS A 365 10.19 1.22 -15.35
CA CYS A 365 11.35 0.96 -14.49
C CYS A 365 11.71 2.15 -13.59
N ARG A 366 11.56 3.38 -14.10
CA ARG A 366 11.77 4.61 -13.33
C ARG A 366 10.80 4.78 -12.16
N LYS A 367 9.56 4.28 -12.27
CA LYS A 367 8.50 4.46 -11.27
C LYS A 367 8.04 3.20 -10.56
N ASP A 368 8.52 2.02 -10.93
CA ASP A 368 8.18 0.76 -10.26
C ASP A 368 8.66 0.78 -8.79
N GLY A 369 7.72 0.62 -7.87
CA GLY A 369 7.98 0.59 -6.43
C GLY A 369 8.90 -0.56 -6.00
N ASP A 370 8.95 -1.65 -6.76
CA ASP A 370 9.87 -2.76 -6.48
C ASP A 370 11.34 -2.37 -6.74
N LEU A 371 11.57 -1.39 -7.61
CA LEU A 371 12.89 -0.83 -7.91
C LEU A 371 13.19 0.45 -7.11
N ALA A 372 12.38 0.80 -6.11
CA ALA A 372 12.55 2.04 -5.35
C ALA A 372 13.94 2.16 -4.71
N THR A 373 14.51 1.06 -4.21
CA THR A 373 15.86 1.02 -3.63
C THR A 373 16.96 1.31 -4.65
N LEU A 374 16.69 1.12 -5.95
CA LEU A 374 17.64 1.41 -7.03
C LEU A 374 17.68 2.89 -7.39
N ARG A 375 16.62 3.65 -7.14
CA ARG A 375 16.58 5.10 -7.45
C ARG A 375 17.53 5.92 -6.59
N ALA A 376 17.82 5.43 -5.38
CA ALA A 376 18.87 6.01 -4.54
C ALA A 376 20.28 5.73 -5.08
N SER A 377 20.43 4.78 -6.02
CA SER A 377 21.70 4.53 -6.68
C SER A 377 21.90 5.51 -7.83
N SER A 378 23.10 6.11 -7.89
CA SER A 378 23.55 6.90 -9.03
C SER A 378 23.62 6.12 -10.35
N ARG A 379 23.42 4.79 -10.32
CA ARG A 379 23.56 3.90 -11.48
C ARG A 379 22.28 3.65 -12.26
N LEU A 380 21.09 3.80 -11.65
CA LEU A 380 19.84 3.42 -12.31
C LEU A 380 19.52 4.33 -13.50
N GLU A 381 19.53 5.65 -13.29
CA GLU A 381 19.13 6.60 -14.34
C GLU A 381 20.11 6.60 -15.53
N PRO A 382 21.44 6.60 -15.33
CA PRO A 382 22.37 6.45 -16.46
C PRO A 382 22.18 5.12 -17.20
N LEU A 383 21.89 4.03 -16.48
CA LEU A 383 21.63 2.73 -17.12
C LEU A 383 20.40 2.82 -18.03
N ILE A 384 19.27 3.31 -17.52
CA ILE A 384 18.03 3.43 -18.31
C ILE A 384 18.25 4.36 -19.51
N THR A 385 18.90 5.51 -19.29
CA THR A 385 19.18 6.49 -20.35
C THR A 385 20.06 5.90 -21.46
N ALA A 386 21.11 5.14 -21.11
CA ALA A 386 21.98 4.50 -22.10
C ALA A 386 21.22 3.51 -23.01
N TRP A 387 20.25 2.77 -22.46
CA TRP A 387 19.39 1.87 -23.25
C TRP A 387 18.30 2.61 -24.03
N GLU A 388 17.71 3.66 -23.47
CA GLU A 388 16.63 4.44 -24.09
C GLU A 388 17.13 5.28 -25.27
N THR A 389 18.33 5.85 -25.16
CA THR A 389 18.98 6.64 -26.23
C THR A 389 19.66 5.76 -27.29
N GLY A 390 19.79 4.45 -27.04
CA GLY A 390 20.45 3.51 -27.95
C GLY A 390 21.98 3.50 -27.89
N GLU A 391 22.58 4.17 -26.89
CA GLU A 391 24.02 4.01 -26.57
C GLU A 391 24.36 2.54 -26.35
N LYS A 392 23.46 1.80 -25.67
CA LYS A 392 23.45 0.34 -25.60
C LYS A 392 22.42 -0.25 -26.55
N LYS A 393 22.80 -1.29 -27.29
CA LYS A 393 21.93 -1.97 -28.28
C LYS A 393 21.44 -3.33 -27.77
N PRO A 394 20.21 -3.77 -28.12
CA PRO A 394 19.77 -5.14 -27.81
C PRO A 394 20.79 -6.18 -28.31
N GLY A 395 20.99 -7.24 -27.53
CA GLY A 395 22.06 -8.21 -27.79
C GLY A 395 23.44 -7.82 -27.20
N GLN A 396 23.71 -6.52 -27.01
CA GLN A 396 24.95 -6.06 -26.39
C GLN A 396 24.98 -6.40 -24.91
N GLY A 397 26.06 -7.01 -24.46
CA GLY A 397 26.25 -7.34 -23.05
C GLY A 397 25.38 -8.50 -22.54
N ILE A 398 24.68 -9.24 -23.43
CA ILE A 398 24.10 -10.54 -23.05
C ILE A 398 25.25 -11.44 -22.60
N LEU A 399 25.18 -11.90 -21.35
CA LEU A 399 26.18 -12.83 -20.84
C LEU A 399 26.18 -14.11 -21.68
N PRO A 400 27.36 -14.65 -22.06
CA PRO A 400 27.45 -15.99 -22.64
C PRO A 400 26.73 -17.00 -21.74
N ALA A 401 26.10 -18.03 -22.34
CA ALA A 401 25.31 -19.00 -21.59
C ALA A 401 26.08 -19.62 -20.40
N SER A 402 27.39 -19.89 -20.57
CA SER A 402 28.27 -20.37 -19.50
C SER A 402 28.40 -19.38 -18.33
N ASN A 403 28.57 -18.09 -18.61
CA ASN A 403 28.64 -17.04 -17.58
C ASN A 403 27.27 -16.80 -16.94
N TYR A 404 26.20 -16.95 -17.71
CA TYR A 404 24.85 -16.84 -17.21
C TYR A 404 24.50 -17.97 -16.24
N LEU A 405 24.80 -19.22 -16.60
CA LEU A 405 24.62 -20.37 -15.72
C LEU A 405 25.46 -20.23 -14.44
N LYS A 406 26.68 -19.71 -14.53
CA LYS A 406 27.50 -19.37 -13.35
C LYS A 406 26.83 -18.30 -12.47
N LEU A 407 26.30 -17.24 -13.08
CA LEU A 407 25.58 -16.18 -12.37
C LEU A 407 24.33 -16.73 -11.67
N MET A 408 23.56 -17.59 -12.34
CA MET A 408 22.37 -18.23 -11.79
C MET A 408 22.72 -19.23 -10.68
N ALA A 409 23.79 -20.01 -10.85
CA ALA A 409 24.28 -20.95 -9.85
C ALA A 409 24.67 -20.24 -8.54
N ALA A 410 25.18 -19.00 -8.62
CA ALA A 410 25.48 -18.19 -7.43
C ALA A 410 24.23 -17.82 -6.60
N PHE A 411 23.02 -18.02 -7.13
CA PHE A 411 21.77 -17.85 -6.40
C PHE A 411 21.20 -19.17 -5.84
N LEU A 412 21.75 -20.33 -6.22
CA LEU A 412 21.30 -21.65 -5.77
C LEU A 412 22.06 -22.10 -4.49
N PRO A 413 21.42 -22.85 -3.58
CA PRO A 413 22.06 -23.31 -2.36
C PRO A 413 23.16 -24.33 -2.68
N GLY A 414 24.30 -24.24 -1.98
CA GLY A 414 25.42 -25.18 -2.12
C GLY A 414 26.47 -24.81 -3.17
N ALA A 415 26.33 -23.68 -3.87
CA ALA A 415 27.39 -23.14 -4.71
C ALA A 415 28.57 -22.67 -3.84
N LYS A 416 29.52 -23.55 -3.55
CA LYS A 416 30.84 -23.10 -3.10
C LYS A 416 31.43 -22.27 -4.24
N PRO A 417 31.95 -21.05 -3.98
CA PRO A 417 32.71 -20.34 -4.99
C PRO A 417 33.87 -21.25 -5.40
N SER A 418 33.93 -21.65 -6.67
CA SER A 418 35.11 -22.31 -7.22
C SER A 418 36.27 -21.34 -7.01
N LYS A 419 37.22 -21.73 -6.17
CA LYS A 419 38.47 -20.99 -6.00
C LYS A 419 39.28 -20.99 -7.28
#